data_AF-A0A7S4HBX1-F1
#
_entry.id   AF-A0A7S4HBX1-F1
#
_cell.length_a   1.000
_cell.length_b   1.000
_cell.length_c   1.000
_cell.angle_alpha   90.00
_cell.angle_beta   90.00
_cell.angle_gamma   90.00
#
_symmetry.space_group_name_H-M   'P 1'
#
loop_
_entity.id
_entity.type
_entity.pdbx_description
1 polymer ?
#
loop_
_entity_poly.entity_id
_entity_poly.type
_entity_poly.pdbx_seq_one_letter_code
_entity_poly.pdbx_strand_id
1 'polypeptide(L)'
;AYWMPSASRRIVTFYIADNYGKFFPKELRPRTECLNWLMWQMGTAPFIGGGFGHFYKYAPIKIEYAIDRYSMETKRQLDLLDKHLAENKYICGEEYTIADMAIFPWIRAIPVFYGATEFLQFPSYKHLNAWMERVGERPAVKRGLKVNGFTDKDLAERHSAADFDKLPKE
;
A
#
# COMPACT_ATOMS: atom_id res chain seq x y z
N ALA A 1 13.07 23.28 -16.43
CA ALA A 1 14.01 22.72 -15.44
C ALA A 1 13.33 22.69 -14.08
N TYR A 2 12.81 21.53 -13.66
CA TYR A 2 12.37 21.30 -12.28
C TYR A 2 12.76 19.87 -11.91
N TRP A 3 14.03 19.73 -11.53
CA TRP A 3 14.55 18.56 -10.85
C TRP A 3 14.28 18.80 -9.35
N MET A 4 13.24 18.18 -8.80
CA MET A 4 13.05 18.11 -7.34
C MET A 4 13.62 16.76 -6.86
N PRO A 5 14.76 16.75 -6.15
CA PRO A 5 15.25 15.54 -5.50
C PRO A 5 14.35 15.27 -4.29
N SER A 6 13.25 14.55 -4.48
CA SER A 6 12.35 14.18 -3.38
C SER A 6 12.70 12.79 -2.85
N ALA A 7 13.24 12.74 -1.63
CA ALA A 7 13.59 11.50 -0.94
C ALA A 7 12.35 10.69 -0.48
N SER A 8 11.16 11.32 -0.44
CA SER A 8 9.91 10.66 -0.08
C SER A 8 9.08 10.33 -1.31
N ARG A 9 8.86 9.04 -1.56
CA ARG A 9 8.05 8.53 -2.69
C ARG A 9 6.62 9.11 -2.71
N ARG A 10 6.09 9.60 -1.59
CA ARG A 10 4.70 10.12 -1.52
C ARG A 10 4.57 11.58 -1.93
N ILE A 11 5.61 12.39 -1.72
CA ILE A 11 5.66 13.75 -2.26
C ILE A 11 5.63 13.70 -3.79
N VAL A 12 6.30 12.69 -4.38
CA VAL A 12 6.23 12.41 -5.83
C VAL A 12 4.80 12.08 -6.27
N THR A 13 4.09 11.21 -5.55
CA THR A 13 2.71 10.82 -5.93
C THR A 13 1.71 11.98 -5.80
N PHE A 14 1.82 12.77 -4.73
CA PHE A 14 0.99 13.97 -4.53
C PHE A 14 1.23 15.00 -5.64
N TYR A 15 2.51 15.31 -5.93
CA TYR A 15 2.89 16.24 -6.98
C TYR A 15 2.39 15.80 -8.36
N ILE A 16 2.53 14.52 -8.71
CA ILE A 16 2.02 13.97 -9.97
C ILE A 16 0.49 14.09 -10.02
N ALA A 17 -0.21 13.69 -8.97
CA ALA A 17 -1.66 13.73 -8.96
C ALA A 17 -2.22 15.15 -9.15
N ASP A 18 -1.62 16.14 -8.48
CA ASP A 18 -2.02 17.54 -8.60
C ASP A 18 -1.65 18.12 -9.97
N ASN A 19 -0.45 17.83 -10.48
CA ASN A 19 0.03 18.32 -11.77
C ASN A 19 -0.78 17.77 -12.96
N TYR A 20 -1.33 16.56 -12.85
CA TYR A 20 -2.17 15.95 -13.89
C TYR A 20 -3.67 16.04 -13.59
N GLY A 21 -4.07 16.54 -12.41
CA GLY A 21 -5.46 16.66 -11.97
C GLY A 21 -6.21 15.32 -11.93
N LYS A 22 -5.52 14.23 -11.55
CA LYS A 22 -6.06 12.85 -11.52
C LYS A 22 -5.78 12.19 -10.17
N PHE A 23 -6.65 11.25 -9.78
CA PHE A 23 -6.51 10.42 -8.57
C PHE A 23 -6.45 11.21 -7.26
N PHE A 24 -6.91 12.46 -7.28
CA PHE A 24 -7.00 13.30 -6.10
C PHE A 24 -8.20 14.25 -6.25
N PRO A 25 -9.10 14.34 -5.25
CA PRO A 25 -10.26 15.19 -5.36
C PRO A 25 -9.89 16.67 -5.53
N LYS A 26 -10.71 17.40 -6.30
CA LYS A 26 -10.54 18.85 -6.52
C LYS A 26 -11.26 19.68 -5.48
N GLU A 27 -12.47 19.26 -5.11
CA GLU A 27 -13.28 19.92 -4.10
C GLU A 27 -12.60 19.85 -2.73
N LEU A 28 -12.63 20.96 -1.99
CA LEU A 28 -11.85 21.12 -0.75
C LEU A 28 -12.13 20.00 0.26
N ARG A 29 -13.41 19.70 0.51
CA ARG A 29 -13.81 18.72 1.53
C ARG A 29 -13.30 17.29 1.23
N PRO A 30 -13.59 16.68 0.06
CA PRO A 30 -13.05 15.34 -0.25
C PRO A 30 -11.53 15.36 -0.43
N ARG A 31 -10.93 16.49 -0.83
CA ARG A 31 -9.47 16.64 -0.91
C ARG A 31 -8.83 16.57 0.48
N THR A 32 -9.39 17.28 1.45
CA THR A 32 -8.93 17.23 2.86
C THR A 32 -9.08 15.83 3.44
N GLU A 33 -10.20 15.15 3.19
CA GLU A 33 -10.37 13.78 3.67
C GLU A 33 -9.30 12.84 3.08
N CYS A 34 -9.00 13.01 1.79
CA CYS A 34 -7.96 12.19 1.17
C CYS A 34 -6.55 12.51 1.68
N LEU A 35 -6.29 13.76 2.08
CA LEU A 35 -5.06 14.13 2.80
C LEU A 35 -4.99 13.48 4.19
N ASN A 36 -6.10 13.42 4.93
CA ASN A 36 -6.14 12.78 6.24
C ASN A 36 -5.67 11.32 6.13
N TRP A 37 -6.17 10.57 5.13
CA TRP A 37 -5.77 9.19 4.89
C TRP A 37 -4.31 9.04 4.44
N LEU A 38 -3.80 9.95 3.63
CA LEU A 38 -2.39 9.96 3.25
C LEU A 38 -1.47 10.20 4.45
N MET A 39 -1.82 11.17 5.30
CA MET A 39 -1.04 11.49 6.49
C MET A 39 -1.13 10.37 7.53
N TRP A 40 -2.32 9.79 7.72
CA TRP A 40 -2.51 8.57 8.50
C TRP A 40 -1.57 7.47 8.02
N GLN A 41 -1.60 7.17 6.72
CA GLN A 41 -0.78 6.13 6.13
C GLN A 41 0.73 6.42 6.35
N MET A 42 1.17 7.68 6.23
CA MET A 42 2.57 8.06 6.46
C MET A 42 3.00 7.82 7.90
N GLY A 43 2.12 8.10 8.87
CA GLY A 43 2.36 7.88 10.29
C GLY A 43 2.26 6.41 10.71
N THR A 44 1.44 5.60 10.04
CA THR A 44 1.15 4.22 10.45
C THR A 44 2.04 3.18 9.80
N ALA A 45 2.45 3.36 8.55
CA ALA A 45 3.30 2.40 7.83
C ALA A 45 4.58 1.96 8.59
N PRO A 46 5.29 2.85 9.32
CA PRO A 46 6.45 2.43 10.12
C PRO A 46 6.13 1.34 11.15
N PHE A 47 4.91 1.29 11.70
CA PHE A 47 4.50 0.23 12.63
C PHE A 47 4.33 -1.12 11.95
N ILE A 48 3.92 -1.15 10.68
CA ILE A 48 3.84 -2.39 9.89
C ILE A 48 5.25 -2.84 9.47
N GLY A 49 6.05 -1.96 8.88
CA GLY A 49 7.37 -2.34 8.34
C GLY A 49 8.47 -2.43 9.39
N GLY A 50 8.76 -1.30 10.02
CA GLY A 50 9.84 -1.16 11.01
C GLY A 50 9.50 -1.73 12.37
N GLY A 51 8.20 -1.90 12.67
CA GLY A 51 7.71 -2.62 13.84
C GLY A 51 7.46 -4.09 13.51
N PHE A 52 6.22 -4.41 13.15
CA PHE A 52 5.73 -5.78 13.00
C PHE A 52 6.62 -6.61 12.07
N GLY A 53 6.83 -6.17 10.83
CA GLY A 53 7.63 -6.89 9.83
C GLY A 53 9.05 -7.14 10.29
N HIS A 54 9.71 -6.16 10.92
CA HIS A 54 11.04 -6.33 11.48
C HIS A 54 11.07 -7.41 12.57
N PHE A 55 10.30 -7.25 13.64
CA PHE A 55 10.35 -8.18 14.78
C PHE A 55 9.75 -9.57 14.46
N TYR A 56 8.74 -9.63 13.58
CA TYR A 56 8.11 -10.88 13.17
C TYR A 56 8.98 -11.68 12.19
N LYS A 57 9.58 -11.03 11.17
CA LYS A 57 10.28 -11.74 10.09
C LYS A 57 11.80 -11.61 10.13
N TYR A 58 12.34 -10.42 10.35
CA TYR A 58 13.76 -10.14 10.10
C TYR A 58 14.67 -10.21 11.33
N ALA A 59 14.16 -9.87 12.52
CA ALA A 59 14.97 -9.84 13.73
C ALA A 59 15.57 -11.23 14.00
N PRO A 60 16.86 -11.32 14.36
CA PRO A 60 17.55 -12.60 14.56
C PRO A 60 17.06 -13.34 15.82
N ILE A 61 16.36 -12.63 16.72
CA ILE A 61 15.79 -13.17 17.95
C ILE A 61 14.32 -12.77 18.01
N LYS A 62 13.45 -13.72 18.41
CA LYS A 62 12.03 -13.45 18.64
C LYS A 62 11.85 -12.81 20.01
N ILE A 63 11.46 -11.53 19.99
CA ILE A 63 11.18 -10.75 21.19
C ILE A 63 9.66 -10.67 21.32
N GLU A 64 9.09 -11.53 22.17
CA GLU A 64 7.64 -11.67 22.36
C GLU A 64 6.96 -10.31 22.57
N TYR A 65 7.42 -9.52 23.53
CA TYR A 65 6.88 -8.18 23.80
C TYR A 65 6.83 -7.27 22.55
N ALA A 66 7.87 -7.29 21.72
CA ALA A 66 7.92 -6.45 20.53
C ALA A 66 6.95 -6.97 19.45
N ILE A 67 6.91 -8.28 19.25
CA ILE A 67 6.00 -8.93 18.31
C ILE A 67 4.55 -8.64 18.73
N ASP A 68 4.22 -8.79 20.00
CA ASP A 68 2.88 -8.53 20.54
C ASP A 68 2.48 -7.06 20.38
N ARG A 69 3.36 -6.14 20.77
CA ARG A 69 3.13 -4.69 20.63
C ARG A 69 2.78 -4.32 19.19
N TYR A 70 3.60 -4.73 18.22
CA TYR A 70 3.43 -4.31 16.84
C TYR A 70 2.38 -5.12 16.09
N SER A 71 2.14 -6.38 16.47
CA SER A 71 1.04 -7.16 15.92
C SER A 71 -0.31 -6.60 16.38
N MET A 72 -0.45 -6.19 17.64
CA MET A 72 -1.65 -5.55 18.16
C MET A 72 -1.95 -4.25 17.40
N GLU A 73 -0.95 -3.38 17.22
CA GLU A 73 -1.13 -2.14 16.46
C GLU A 73 -1.41 -2.41 14.97
N THR A 74 -0.75 -3.40 14.36
CA THR A 74 -1.05 -3.79 12.97
C THR A 74 -2.48 -4.28 12.84
N LYS A 75 -2.98 -5.14 13.75
CA LYS A 75 -4.38 -5.60 13.74
C LYS A 75 -5.35 -4.43 13.93
N ARG A 76 -5.03 -3.45 14.80
CA ARG A 76 -5.84 -2.24 14.95
C ARG A 76 -5.93 -1.43 13.66
N GLN A 77 -4.84 -1.31 12.90
CA GLN A 77 -4.84 -0.65 11.60
C GLN A 77 -5.66 -1.42 10.55
N LEU A 78 -5.56 -2.76 10.54
CA LEU A 78 -6.36 -3.61 9.66
C LEU A 78 -7.87 -3.49 9.98
N ASP A 79 -8.24 -3.53 11.26
CA ASP A 79 -9.62 -3.35 11.72
C ASP A 79 -10.18 -1.95 11.39
N LEU A 80 -9.37 -0.90 11.56
CA LEU A 80 -9.75 0.46 11.15
C LEU A 80 -10.07 0.52 9.65
N LEU A 81 -9.19 -0.04 8.80
CA LEU A 81 -9.40 -0.05 7.36
C LEU A 81 -10.61 -0.91 6.99
N ASP A 82 -10.80 -2.07 7.61
CA ASP A 82 -11.93 -2.96 7.34
C ASP A 82 -13.27 -2.27 7.64
N LYS A 83 -13.38 -1.62 8.81
CA LYS A 83 -14.56 -0.85 9.18
C LYS A 83 -14.81 0.33 8.24
N HIS A 84 -13.76 1.07 7.88
CA HIS A 84 -13.88 2.18 6.95
C HIS A 84 -14.37 1.71 5.56
N LEU A 85 -13.83 0.59 5.07
CA LEU A 85 -14.16 0.00 3.77
C LEU A 85 -15.49 -0.77 3.78
N ALA A 86 -16.12 -0.96 4.95
CA ALA A 86 -17.48 -1.46 5.02
C ALA A 86 -18.48 -0.43 4.47
N GLU A 87 -18.18 0.85 4.64
CA GLU A 87 -19.04 1.96 4.22
C GLU A 87 -18.51 2.68 2.97
N ASN A 88 -17.25 2.45 2.59
CA ASN A 88 -16.59 3.15 1.49
C ASN A 88 -16.00 2.19 0.46
N LYS A 89 -16.19 2.51 -0.82
CA LYS A 89 -15.69 1.72 -1.93
C LYS A 89 -14.16 1.71 -2.03
N TYR A 90 -13.55 2.86 -1.73
CA TYR A 90 -12.12 3.16 -1.72
C TYR A 90 -11.82 4.06 -0.51
N ILE A 91 -10.55 4.32 -0.25
CA ILE A 91 -10.12 5.02 0.96
C ILE A 91 -10.71 6.44 1.05
N CYS A 92 -10.82 7.15 -0.06
CA CYS A 92 -11.36 8.53 -0.10
C CYS A 92 -12.82 8.60 -0.61
N GLY A 93 -13.59 7.50 -0.51
CA GLY A 93 -14.99 7.42 -0.95
C GLY A 93 -15.20 6.51 -2.16
N GLU A 94 -15.92 6.98 -3.17
CA GLU A 94 -16.33 6.16 -4.32
C GLU A 94 -15.27 5.96 -5.41
N GLU A 95 -14.23 6.80 -5.42
CA GLU A 95 -13.21 6.80 -6.46
C GLU A 95 -11.83 6.38 -5.95
N TYR A 96 -11.05 5.73 -6.82
CA TYR A 96 -9.68 5.33 -6.53
C TYR A 96 -8.74 6.54 -6.53
N THR A 97 -7.95 6.67 -5.48
CA THR A 97 -7.08 7.83 -5.26
C THR A 97 -5.63 7.44 -4.95
N ILE A 98 -4.79 8.46 -4.80
CA ILE A 98 -3.44 8.31 -4.28
C ILE A 98 -3.38 7.75 -2.85
N ALA A 99 -4.45 7.87 -2.05
CA ALA A 99 -4.50 7.23 -0.73
C ALA A 99 -4.55 5.70 -0.86
N ASP A 100 -5.36 5.19 -1.80
CA ASP A 100 -5.39 3.76 -2.10
C ASP A 100 -4.02 3.26 -2.60
N MET A 101 -3.40 4.01 -3.52
CA MET A 101 -2.04 3.73 -4.01
C MET A 101 -1.01 3.71 -2.88
N ALA A 102 -1.18 4.57 -1.87
CA ALA A 102 -0.27 4.70 -0.75
C ALA A 102 -0.41 3.57 0.27
N ILE A 103 -1.64 3.11 0.53
CA ILE A 103 -1.98 2.09 1.54
C ILE A 103 -1.78 0.68 0.99
N PHE A 104 -2.24 0.42 -0.24
CA PHE A 104 -2.30 -0.92 -0.82
C PHE A 104 -0.98 -1.71 -0.74
N PRO A 105 0.19 -1.16 -1.10
CA PRO A 105 1.44 -1.92 -1.06
C PRO A 105 1.82 -2.39 0.35
N TRP A 106 1.50 -1.60 1.38
CA TRP A 106 1.78 -1.94 2.79
C TRP A 106 0.90 -3.07 3.29
N ILE A 107 -0.38 -3.05 2.95
CA ILE A 107 -1.30 -4.12 3.30
C ILE A 107 -0.97 -5.40 2.53
N ARG A 108 -0.61 -5.28 1.23
CA ARG A 108 -0.13 -6.41 0.42
C ARG A 108 1.13 -7.08 0.98
N ALA A 109 2.01 -6.31 1.62
CA ALA A 109 3.26 -6.85 2.15
C ALA A 109 3.04 -7.84 3.29
N ILE A 110 1.94 -7.73 4.04
CA ILE A 110 1.61 -8.64 5.15
C ILE A 110 1.54 -10.11 4.69
N PRO A 111 0.68 -10.48 3.73
CA PRO A 111 0.62 -11.85 3.23
C PRO A 111 1.82 -12.19 2.32
N VAL A 112 2.22 -11.27 1.43
CA VAL A 112 3.19 -11.60 0.36
C VAL A 112 4.64 -11.59 0.84
N PHE A 113 5.02 -10.57 1.61
CA PHE A 113 6.41 -10.42 2.05
C PHE A 113 6.63 -10.95 3.45
N TYR A 114 5.69 -10.79 4.38
CA TYR A 114 5.87 -11.23 5.76
C TYR A 114 5.31 -12.62 6.05
N GLY A 115 4.44 -13.16 5.19
CA GLY A 115 3.83 -14.48 5.40
C GLY A 115 3.00 -14.53 6.68
N ALA A 116 2.37 -13.41 7.05
CA ALA A 116 1.68 -13.23 8.33
C ALA A 116 0.16 -13.35 8.24
N THR A 117 -0.34 -13.98 7.17
CA THR A 117 -1.78 -14.12 6.88
C THR A 117 -2.55 -14.72 8.06
N GLU A 118 -2.12 -15.88 8.54
CA GLU A 118 -2.79 -16.58 9.65
C GLU A 118 -2.55 -15.86 10.98
N PHE A 119 -1.31 -15.46 11.24
CA PHE A 119 -0.91 -14.81 12.49
C PHE A 119 -1.71 -13.53 12.78
N LEU A 120 -1.92 -12.68 11.77
CA LEU A 120 -2.71 -11.46 11.92
C LEU A 120 -4.21 -11.67 11.72
N GLN A 121 -4.65 -12.90 11.44
CA GLN A 121 -6.03 -13.27 11.10
C GLN A 121 -6.54 -12.50 9.88
N PHE A 122 -5.67 -12.33 8.89
CA PHE A 122 -5.93 -11.51 7.70
C PHE A 122 -7.22 -11.88 6.94
N PRO A 123 -7.61 -13.16 6.81
CA PRO A 123 -8.87 -13.53 6.14
C PRO A 123 -10.15 -13.03 6.83
N SER A 124 -10.08 -12.59 8.09
CA SER A 124 -11.25 -12.12 8.83
C SER A 124 -11.71 -10.71 8.44
N TYR A 125 -10.82 -9.89 7.86
CA TYR A 125 -11.11 -8.51 7.44
C TYR A 125 -11.76 -8.50 6.04
N LYS A 126 -13.07 -8.77 5.98
CA LYS A 126 -13.78 -9.05 4.73
C LYS A 126 -13.76 -7.87 3.75
N HIS A 127 -14.00 -6.66 4.25
CA HIS A 127 -14.10 -5.45 3.44
C HIS A 127 -12.72 -5.00 2.96
N LEU A 128 -11.71 -5.13 3.83
CA LEU A 128 -10.32 -4.90 3.46
C LEU A 128 -9.87 -5.86 2.35
N ASN A 129 -10.20 -7.15 2.46
CA ASN A 129 -9.84 -8.13 1.43
C ASN A 129 -10.56 -7.85 0.09
N ALA A 130 -11.84 -7.47 0.12
CA ALA A 130 -12.57 -7.09 -1.10
C ALA A 130 -11.99 -5.84 -1.78
N TRP A 131 -11.50 -4.87 -1.00
CA TRP A 131 -10.76 -3.72 -1.53
C TRP A 131 -9.39 -4.12 -2.08
N MET A 132 -8.65 -4.98 -1.37
CA MET A 132 -7.34 -5.50 -1.82
C MET A 132 -7.44 -6.20 -3.17
N GLU A 133 -8.45 -7.06 -3.36
CA GLU A 133 -8.71 -7.73 -4.64
C GLU A 133 -8.99 -6.71 -5.75
N ARG A 134 -9.95 -5.80 -5.50
CA ARG A 134 -10.34 -4.77 -6.46
C ARG A 134 -9.19 -3.87 -6.89
N VAL A 135 -8.34 -3.44 -5.96
CA VAL A 135 -7.16 -2.62 -6.27
C VAL A 135 -6.12 -3.46 -6.99
N GLY A 136 -5.89 -4.71 -6.55
CA GLY A 136 -4.94 -5.64 -7.17
C GLY A 136 -5.29 -6.03 -8.60
N GLU A 137 -6.58 -6.04 -8.95
CA GLU A 137 -7.06 -6.36 -10.30
C GLU A 137 -6.82 -5.25 -11.33
N ARG A 138 -6.46 -4.03 -10.89
CA ARG A 138 -6.21 -2.92 -11.80
C ARG A 138 -4.97 -3.21 -12.67
N PRO A 139 -5.06 -3.13 -14.02
CA PRO A 139 -3.93 -3.41 -14.90
C PRO A 139 -2.68 -2.57 -14.60
N ALA A 140 -2.86 -1.31 -14.19
CA ALA A 140 -1.74 -0.44 -13.82
C ALA A 140 -1.06 -0.89 -12.51
N VAL A 141 -1.81 -1.44 -11.55
CA VAL A 141 -1.26 -1.99 -10.30
C VAL A 141 -0.48 -3.27 -10.61
N LYS A 142 -1.05 -4.19 -11.38
CA LYS A 142 -0.37 -5.42 -11.82
C LYS A 142 0.96 -5.11 -12.52
N ARG A 143 0.98 -4.16 -13.46
CA ARG A 143 2.23 -3.71 -14.11
C ARG A 143 3.19 -3.05 -13.14
N GLY A 144 2.71 -2.17 -12.26
CA GLY A 144 3.55 -1.47 -11.30
C GLY A 144 4.25 -2.41 -10.31
N LEU A 145 3.58 -3.48 -9.89
CA LEU A 145 4.16 -4.50 -9.00
C LEU A 145 5.30 -5.30 -9.64
N LYS A 146 5.37 -5.35 -10.98
CA LYS A 146 6.42 -6.05 -11.73
C LYS A 146 7.66 -5.17 -11.98
N VAL A 147 7.70 -3.91 -11.55
CA VAL A 147 8.85 -3.00 -11.77
C VAL A 147 9.77 -3.01 -10.56
N ASN A 148 11.08 -3.18 -10.80
CA ASN A 148 12.10 -3.37 -9.77
C ASN A 148 11.74 -4.50 -8.79
N GLY A 149 11.12 -5.56 -9.31
CA GLY A 149 10.73 -6.72 -8.50
C GLY A 149 11.91 -7.62 -8.16
N PHE A 150 11.65 -8.64 -7.36
CA PHE A 150 12.67 -9.53 -6.79
C PHE A 150 12.56 -10.96 -7.32
N THR A 151 11.70 -11.20 -8.32
CA THR A 151 11.50 -12.52 -8.92
C THR A 151 11.89 -12.52 -10.40
N ASP A 152 12.15 -13.70 -10.95
CA ASP A 152 12.46 -13.88 -12.38
C ASP A 152 11.28 -13.53 -13.30
N LYS A 153 10.09 -13.27 -12.72
CA LYS A 153 8.88 -12.85 -13.43
C LYS A 153 8.68 -11.33 -13.41
N ASP A 154 9.61 -10.59 -12.80
CA ASP A 154 9.57 -9.14 -12.69
C ASP A 154 10.66 -8.48 -13.55
N LEU A 155 10.47 -7.21 -13.87
CA LEU A 155 11.48 -6.35 -14.48
C LEU A 155 12.46 -5.87 -13.42
N ALA A 156 13.74 -6.13 -13.59
CA ALA A 156 14.79 -5.53 -12.76
C ALA A 156 14.79 -4.00 -12.90
N GLU A 157 14.57 -3.49 -14.11
CA GLU A 157 14.48 -2.07 -14.45
C GLU A 157 13.43 -1.85 -15.54
N ARG A 158 12.87 -0.64 -15.60
CA ARG A 158 11.93 -0.23 -16.64
C ARG A 158 12.42 1.05 -17.31
N HIS A 159 12.64 0.98 -18.62
CA HIS A 159 13.09 2.10 -19.46
C HIS A 159 12.07 2.45 -20.56
N SER A 160 11.13 1.55 -20.84
CA SER A 160 10.07 1.74 -21.83
C SER A 160 8.76 1.02 -21.46
N ALA A 161 7.71 1.21 -22.27
CA ALA A 161 6.48 0.41 -22.15
C ALA A 161 6.66 -1.02 -22.68
N ALA A 162 7.48 -1.20 -23.71
CA ALA A 162 7.73 -2.50 -24.35
C ALA A 162 8.53 -3.47 -23.46
N ASP A 163 9.13 -3.00 -22.37
CA ASP A 163 9.86 -3.87 -21.45
C ASP A 163 8.96 -4.98 -20.86
N PHE A 164 7.66 -4.70 -20.66
CA PHE A 164 6.72 -5.70 -20.17
C PHE A 164 6.47 -6.85 -21.15
N ASP A 165 6.71 -6.66 -22.45
CA ASP A 165 6.54 -7.71 -23.47
C ASP A 165 7.64 -8.79 -23.36
N LYS A 166 8.73 -8.49 -22.66
CA LYS A 166 9.85 -9.41 -22.39
C LYS A 166 9.54 -10.39 -21.26
N LEU A 167 8.51 -10.11 -20.45
CA LEU A 167 8.15 -10.97 -19.33
C LEU A 167 7.43 -12.24 -19.83
N PRO A 168 7.58 -13.38 -19.13
CA PRO A 168 6.79 -14.58 -19.41
C PRO A 168 5.29 -14.25 -19.37
N LYS A 169 4.55 -14.72 -20.38
CA LYS A 169 3.08 -14.66 -20.34
C LYS A 169 2.57 -15.64 -19.28
N GLU A 170 1.58 -15.20 -18.51
CA GLU A 170 0.92 -15.99 -17.46
C GLU A 170 0.15 -17.19 -18.02
#